data_AF-A0A4V2X5N4-F1
#
_entry.id   AF-A0A4V2X5N4-F1
#
_cell.length_a   1.000
_cell.length_b   1.000
_cell.length_c   1.000
_cell.angle_alpha   90.00
_cell.angle_beta   90.00
_cell.angle_gamma   90.00
#
_symmetry.space_group_name_H-M   'P 1'
#
loop_
_entity.id
_entity.type
_entity.pdbx_description
1 polymer ?
#
loop_
_entity_poly.entity_id
_entity_poly.type
_entity_poly.pdbx_seq_one_letter_code
_entity_poly.pdbx_strand_id
1 'polypeptide(L)'
;MQGNVQKRMISWVEIHDLFAVISDEIGFIVENYEDELADLIDIWAQQGYIEIYTSSADCRYGRAKDSNSVPGSSPWYIGLFHVRVVEAENDPLIVLVFEERGENTIASIRFMLDHEDMFGPKNRRIKFDRDAMKRIRRCIDEFIQRGNTADFATTPQ
;
A
#
# COMPACT_ATOMS: atom_id res chain seq x y z
N MET A 1 -23.94 8.52 7.42
CA MET A 1 -23.47 8.15 6.07
C MET A 1 -22.94 6.73 6.18
N GLN A 2 -23.55 5.76 5.49
CA GLN A 2 -23.01 4.40 5.44
C GLN A 2 -21.72 4.43 4.62
N GLY A 3 -20.65 3.87 5.19
CA GLY A 3 -19.40 3.65 4.49
C GLY A 3 -19.61 2.78 3.25
N ASN A 4 -19.08 3.22 2.11
CA ASN A 4 -19.15 2.44 0.87
C ASN A 4 -17.88 1.60 0.74
N VAL A 5 -17.89 0.44 1.41
CA VAL A 5 -16.83 -0.56 1.30
C VAL A 5 -17.06 -1.37 0.03
N GLN A 6 -16.06 -1.42 -0.85
CA GLN A 6 -16.13 -2.13 -2.13
C GLN A 6 -15.26 -3.38 -2.11
N LYS A 7 -15.71 -4.48 -2.71
CA LYS A 7 -14.86 -5.66 -2.89
C LYS A 7 -14.12 -5.55 -4.22
N ARG A 8 -12.80 -5.60 -4.16
CA ARG A 8 -11.92 -5.77 -5.33
C ARG A 8 -11.54 -7.24 -5.41
N MET A 9 -12.08 -7.95 -6.39
CA MET A 9 -11.75 -9.36 -6.61
C MET A 9 -10.28 -9.50 -6.97
N ILE A 10 -9.64 -10.55 -6.49
CA ILE A 10 -8.26 -10.91 -6.82
C ILE A 10 -8.17 -12.39 -7.11
N SER A 11 -7.25 -12.76 -8.00
CA SER A 11 -6.91 -14.15 -8.27
C SER A 11 -5.89 -14.67 -7.24
N TRP A 12 -4.90 -13.85 -6.85
CA TRP A 12 -3.95 -14.14 -5.77
C TRP A 12 -3.29 -12.85 -5.25
N VAL A 13 -2.48 -13.01 -4.20
CA VAL A 13 -1.61 -11.98 -3.62
C VAL A 13 -0.16 -12.32 -3.96
N GLU A 14 0.62 -11.34 -4.36
CA GLU A 14 2.03 -11.49 -4.75
C GLU A 14 2.87 -10.51 -3.92
N ILE A 15 3.96 -10.99 -3.32
CA ILE A 15 4.99 -10.11 -2.74
C ILE A 15 5.98 -9.83 -3.87
N HIS A 16 6.13 -8.56 -4.24
CA HIS A 16 6.99 -8.16 -5.33
C HIS A 16 8.48 -8.37 -4.99
N ASP A 17 9.32 -8.68 -5.99
CA ASP A 17 10.75 -9.01 -5.79
C ASP A 17 11.55 -7.88 -5.11
N LEU A 18 11.15 -6.62 -5.32
CA LEU A 18 11.77 -5.46 -4.68
C LEU A 18 11.19 -5.12 -3.30
N PHE A 19 10.28 -5.93 -2.75
CA PHE A 19 9.58 -5.65 -1.50
C PHE A 19 10.53 -5.38 -0.33
N ALA A 20 11.41 -6.33 -0.02
CA ALA A 20 12.37 -6.18 1.07
C ALA A 20 13.37 -5.05 0.80
N VAL A 21 13.82 -4.93 -0.45
CA VAL A 21 14.80 -3.91 -0.88
C VAL A 21 14.26 -2.49 -0.70
N ILE A 22 13.02 -2.23 -1.13
CA ILE A 22 12.40 -0.92 -0.97
C ILE A 22 12.10 -0.64 0.51
N SER A 23 11.61 -1.64 1.26
CA SER A 23 11.30 -1.47 2.69
C SER A 23 12.56 -1.10 3.48
N ASP A 24 13.67 -1.78 3.24
CA ASP A 24 14.98 -1.47 3.87
C ASP A 24 15.50 -0.08 3.46
N GLU A 25 15.36 0.32 2.20
CA GLU A 25 15.76 1.65 1.73
C GLU A 25 14.96 2.79 2.40
N ILE A 26 13.71 2.54 2.75
CA ILE A 26 12.88 3.46 3.54
C ILE A 26 13.28 3.45 5.03
N GLY A 27 14.01 2.42 5.47
CA GLY A 27 14.42 2.20 6.85
C GLY A 27 13.45 1.34 7.66
N PHE A 28 12.56 0.59 6.99
CA PHE A 28 11.59 -0.29 7.62
C PHE A 28 12.13 -1.72 7.78
N ILE A 29 12.02 -2.28 8.99
CA ILE A 29 12.48 -3.64 9.32
C ILE A 29 11.29 -4.59 9.19
N VAL A 30 11.21 -5.30 8.07
CA VAL A 30 10.10 -6.20 7.70
C VAL A 30 10.00 -7.39 8.64
N GLU A 31 11.15 -7.91 9.09
CA GLU A 31 11.27 -9.13 9.90
C GLU A 31 10.47 -9.07 11.21
N ASN A 32 10.14 -7.86 11.68
CA ASN A 32 9.33 -7.64 12.87
C ASN A 32 7.83 -7.93 12.65
N TYR A 33 7.40 -8.14 11.40
CA TYR A 33 5.98 -8.20 11.01
C TYR A 33 5.66 -9.35 10.03
N GLU A 34 6.52 -10.38 9.96
CA GLU A 34 6.35 -11.49 9.01
C GLU A 34 5.05 -12.27 9.27
N ASP A 35 4.71 -12.50 10.55
CA ASP A 35 3.50 -13.23 10.95
C ASP A 35 2.25 -12.44 10.56
N GLU A 36 2.19 -11.14 10.87
CA GLU A 36 1.04 -10.30 10.51
C GLU A 36 0.88 -10.11 9.01
N LEU A 37 1.99 -10.10 8.26
CA LEU A 37 1.96 -10.08 6.80
C LEU A 37 1.42 -11.40 6.23
N ALA A 38 1.86 -12.53 6.77
CA ALA A 38 1.35 -13.85 6.38
C ALA A 38 -0.15 -13.97 6.65
N ASP A 39 -0.60 -13.52 7.83
CA ASP A 39 -2.03 -13.51 8.20
C ASP A 39 -2.88 -12.68 7.23
N LEU A 40 -2.40 -11.50 6.81
CA LEU A 40 -3.08 -10.67 5.81
C LEU A 40 -3.21 -11.38 4.46
N ILE A 41 -2.12 -12.01 4.00
CA ILE A 41 -2.09 -12.76 2.74
C ILE A 41 -3.08 -13.92 2.81
N ASP A 42 -3.10 -14.66 3.92
CA ASP A 42 -4.00 -15.80 4.13
C ASP A 42 -5.47 -15.38 4.11
N ILE A 43 -5.82 -14.28 4.78
CA ILE A 43 -7.18 -13.72 4.75
C ILE A 43 -7.60 -13.43 3.31
N TRP A 44 -6.75 -12.76 2.54
CA TRP A 44 -7.05 -12.37 1.17
C TRP A 44 -7.11 -13.56 0.21
N ALA A 45 -6.21 -14.53 0.37
CA ALA A 45 -6.21 -15.76 -0.41
C ALA A 45 -7.47 -16.60 -0.15
N GLN A 46 -7.90 -16.72 1.11
CA GLN A 46 -9.10 -17.47 1.49
C GLN A 46 -10.39 -16.82 0.97
N GLN A 47 -10.47 -15.48 0.98
CA GLN A 47 -11.69 -14.78 0.58
C GLN A 47 -11.77 -14.46 -0.92
N GLY A 48 -10.64 -14.39 -1.64
CA GLY A 48 -10.57 -14.13 -3.08
C GLY A 48 -10.86 -12.67 -3.47
N TYR A 49 -10.80 -11.75 -2.51
CA TYR A 49 -10.98 -10.31 -2.73
C TYR A 49 -10.26 -9.50 -1.66
N ILE A 50 -10.14 -8.18 -1.85
CA ILE A 50 -9.76 -7.22 -0.80
C ILE A 50 -10.88 -6.18 -0.67
N GLU A 51 -11.28 -5.89 0.56
CA GLU A 51 -12.24 -4.83 0.83
C GLU A 51 -11.54 -3.47 0.81
N ILE A 52 -12.02 -2.58 -0.06
CA ILE A 52 -11.52 -1.22 -0.25
C ILE A 52 -12.45 -0.24 0.45
N TYR A 53 -11.89 0.64 1.26
CA TYR A 53 -12.63 1.71 1.92
C TYR A 53 -12.00 3.09 1.67
N THR A 54 -12.81 4.13 1.87
CA THR A 54 -12.38 5.54 1.76
C THR A 54 -12.53 6.29 3.08
N SER A 55 -13.54 5.93 3.89
CA SER A 55 -13.83 6.54 5.19
C SER A 55 -13.11 5.81 6.32
N SER A 56 -12.39 6.54 7.17
CA SER A 56 -11.71 5.95 8.34
C SER A 56 -12.65 5.22 9.32
N ALA A 57 -13.96 5.49 9.29
CA ALA A 57 -14.95 4.77 10.10
C ALA A 57 -15.08 3.28 9.70
N ASP A 58 -14.69 2.94 8.48
CA ASP A 58 -14.73 1.57 7.95
C ASP A 58 -13.39 0.84 8.08
N CYS A 59 -12.40 1.48 8.70
CA CYS A 59 -11.07 0.91 8.93
C CYS A 59 -11.19 -0.37 9.77
N ARG A 60 -10.74 -1.49 9.20
CA ARG A 60 -10.65 -2.80 9.86
C ARG A 60 -9.43 -3.53 9.33
N TYR A 61 -8.90 -4.45 10.15
CA TYR A 61 -7.82 -5.33 9.73
C TYR A 61 -8.20 -6.11 8.45
N GLY A 62 -7.25 -6.28 7.54
CA GLY A 62 -7.48 -6.89 6.23
C GLY A 62 -8.16 -6.00 5.18
N ARG A 63 -8.53 -4.76 5.51
CA ARG A 63 -9.09 -3.80 4.53
C ARG A 63 -8.02 -2.85 4.01
N ALA A 64 -8.09 -2.55 2.73
CA ALA A 64 -7.23 -1.59 2.07
C ALA A 64 -7.92 -0.23 1.94
N LYS A 65 -7.16 0.84 2.14
CA LYS A 65 -7.62 2.20 1.90
C LYS A 65 -7.04 2.71 0.58
N ASP A 66 -7.88 3.36 -0.22
CA ASP A 66 -7.41 4.11 -1.39
C ASP A 66 -6.54 5.28 -0.91
N SER A 67 -5.24 5.22 -1.22
CA SER A 67 -4.27 6.25 -0.84
C SER A 67 -4.53 7.58 -1.57
N ASN A 68 -5.22 7.54 -2.70
CA ASN A 68 -5.59 8.73 -3.45
C ASN A 68 -6.83 9.45 -2.91
N SER A 69 -7.43 8.97 -1.82
CA SER A 69 -8.64 9.56 -1.24
C SER A 69 -8.39 10.87 -0.48
N VAL A 70 -7.14 11.37 -0.41
CA VAL A 70 -6.74 12.55 0.38
C VAL A 70 -6.38 13.74 -0.51
N PRO A 71 -6.76 14.98 -0.15
CA PRO A 71 -6.44 16.14 -0.99
C PRO A 71 -4.95 16.31 -1.30
N GLY A 72 -4.63 16.47 -2.58
CA GLY A 72 -3.27 16.68 -3.08
C GLY A 72 -2.43 15.41 -3.24
N SER A 73 -3.01 14.22 -3.03
CA SER A 73 -2.36 12.93 -3.33
C SER A 73 -2.18 12.70 -4.82
N SER A 74 -3.11 13.20 -5.65
CA SER A 74 -2.97 13.17 -7.10
C SER A 74 -1.85 14.11 -7.56
N PRO A 75 -1.04 13.70 -8.56
CA PRO A 75 -1.17 12.47 -9.34
C PRO A 75 -0.49 11.22 -8.72
N TRP A 76 0.30 11.39 -7.67
CA TRP A 76 1.26 10.38 -7.18
C TRP A 76 0.65 9.11 -6.62
N TYR A 77 -0.51 9.16 -5.97
CA TYR A 77 -1.10 7.98 -5.32
C TYR A 77 -2.22 7.32 -6.12
N ILE A 78 -2.39 7.69 -7.39
CA ILE A 78 -3.41 7.06 -8.26
C ILE A 78 -3.12 5.56 -8.36
N GLY A 79 -4.10 4.74 -8.00
CA GLY A 79 -3.98 3.28 -8.04
C GLY A 79 -3.19 2.67 -6.88
N LEU A 80 -2.75 3.48 -5.91
CA LEU A 80 -2.08 2.99 -4.71
C LEU A 80 -3.07 2.74 -3.58
N PHE A 81 -2.87 1.64 -2.88
CA PHE A 81 -3.63 1.27 -1.71
C PHE A 81 -2.68 1.01 -0.55
N HIS A 82 -3.13 1.27 0.67
CA HIS A 82 -2.39 0.90 1.87
C HIS A 82 -3.27 0.10 2.82
N VAL A 83 -2.64 -0.81 3.55
CA VAL A 83 -3.28 -1.65 4.57
C VAL A 83 -2.46 -1.54 5.83
N ARG A 84 -3.13 -1.34 6.96
CA ARG A 84 -2.51 -1.40 8.29
C ARG A 84 -2.21 -2.85 8.63
N VAL A 85 -0.94 -3.14 8.93
CA VAL A 85 -0.48 -4.47 9.31
C VAL A 85 -0.84 -4.79 10.75
N VAL A 86 -0.62 -3.84 11.66
CA VAL A 86 -1.06 -3.96 13.06
C VAL A 86 -1.31 -2.58 13.63
N GLU A 87 -2.21 -2.46 14.61
CA GLU A 87 -2.37 -1.23 15.36
C GLU A 87 -1.24 -1.09 16.40
N ALA A 88 -0.14 -0.45 15.97
CA ALA A 88 1.03 -0.17 16.80
C ALA A 88 1.38 1.33 16.78
N GLU A 89 2.36 1.75 17.59
CA GLU A 89 2.74 3.17 17.75
C GLU A 89 3.09 3.86 16.42
N ASN A 90 3.84 3.16 15.57
CA ASN A 90 4.29 3.64 14.26
C ASN A 90 3.29 3.39 13.13
N ASP A 91 2.22 2.64 13.40
CA ASP A 91 1.17 2.29 12.43
C ASP A 91 1.75 1.73 11.12
N PRO A 92 2.40 0.54 11.16
CA PRO A 92 3.06 -0.05 10.01
C PRO A 92 2.05 -0.37 8.91
N LEU A 93 2.40 0.02 7.69
CA LEU A 93 1.58 -0.14 6.50
C LEU A 93 2.29 -1.01 5.48
N ILE A 94 1.53 -1.86 4.78
CA ILE A 94 1.92 -2.33 3.44
C ILE A 94 1.31 -1.42 2.40
N VAL A 95 2.07 -1.15 1.35
CA VAL A 95 1.58 -0.52 0.12
C VAL A 95 1.38 -1.61 -0.94
N LEU A 96 0.22 -1.59 -1.58
CA LEU A 96 -0.11 -2.53 -2.66
C LEU A 96 -0.74 -1.83 -3.85
N VAL A 97 -0.64 -2.49 -5.00
CA VAL A 97 -1.32 -2.13 -6.25
C VAL A 97 -2.12 -3.32 -6.76
N PHE A 98 -3.13 -3.05 -7.59
CA PHE A 98 -3.84 -4.11 -8.32
C PHE A 98 -3.34 -4.15 -9.76
N GLU A 99 -2.75 -5.27 -10.15
CA GLU A 99 -2.22 -5.50 -11.49
C GLU A 99 -3.16 -6.40 -12.29
N GLU A 100 -3.38 -6.10 -13.56
CA GLU A 100 -4.15 -6.98 -14.46
C GLU A 100 -3.16 -7.79 -15.31
N ARG A 101 -3.15 -9.11 -15.11
CA ARG A 101 -2.29 -10.07 -15.84
C ARG A 101 -3.17 -11.05 -16.60
N GLY A 102 -3.55 -10.67 -17.83
CA GLY A 102 -4.54 -11.41 -18.62
C GLY A 102 -5.95 -11.24 -18.04
N GLU A 103 -6.61 -12.35 -17.71
CA GLU A 103 -7.93 -12.36 -17.04
C GLU A 103 -7.82 -12.28 -15.51
N ASN A 104 -6.60 -12.25 -14.96
CA ASN A 104 -6.37 -12.25 -13.53
C ASN A 104 -6.08 -10.85 -12.99
N THR A 105 -6.68 -10.53 -11.84
CA THR A 105 -6.31 -9.36 -11.03
C THR A 105 -5.43 -9.81 -9.87
N ILE A 106 -4.23 -9.26 -9.74
CA ILE A 106 -3.25 -9.61 -8.71
C ILE A 106 -3.18 -8.47 -7.69
N ALA A 107 -3.22 -8.78 -6.40
CA ALA A 107 -2.82 -7.83 -5.35
C ALA A 107 -1.30 -7.92 -5.15
N SER A 108 -0.57 -6.96 -5.70
CA SER A 108 0.90 -6.89 -5.66
C SER A 108 1.34 -6.03 -4.49
N ILE A 109 1.89 -6.65 -3.45
CA ILE A 109 2.44 -5.99 -2.26
C ILE A 109 3.83 -5.46 -2.63
N ARG A 110 4.02 -4.14 -2.54
CA ARG A 110 5.20 -3.45 -3.09
C ARG A 110 6.27 -3.17 -2.06
N PHE A 111 5.90 -2.79 -0.84
CA PHE A 111 6.82 -2.50 0.27
C PHE A 111 6.06 -2.25 1.57
N MET A 112 6.80 -2.24 2.69
CA MET A 112 6.33 -1.79 4.01
C MET A 112 6.97 -0.44 4.39
N LEU A 113 6.23 0.33 5.19
CA LEU A 113 6.66 1.63 5.71
C LEU A 113 5.84 2.02 6.94
N ASP A 114 6.34 2.97 7.73
CA ASP A 114 5.55 3.57 8.81
C ASP A 114 4.58 4.61 8.23
N HIS A 115 3.38 4.72 8.79
CA HIS A 115 2.35 5.65 8.28
C HIS A 115 2.88 7.08 8.07
N GLU A 116 3.82 7.54 8.89
CA GLU A 116 4.42 8.88 8.78
C GLU A 116 5.26 9.06 7.51
N ASP A 117 5.88 8.01 6.99
CA ASP A 117 6.73 8.09 5.79
C ASP A 117 5.89 8.32 4.52
N MET A 118 4.63 7.88 4.51
CA MET A 118 3.71 8.09 3.38
C MET A 118 2.83 9.34 3.53
N PHE A 119 2.53 9.75 4.76
CA PHE A 119 1.55 10.82 5.04
C PHE A 119 2.11 12.02 5.79
N GLY A 120 3.43 12.05 6.00
CA GLY A 120 4.12 13.01 6.83
C GLY A 120 3.94 12.72 8.33
N PRO A 121 4.83 13.27 9.18
CA PRO A 121 4.75 13.07 10.62
C PRO A 121 3.43 13.57 11.19
N LYS A 122 2.96 12.95 12.28
CA LYS A 122 1.73 13.34 13.00
C LYS A 122 1.74 14.82 13.44
N ASN A 123 2.92 15.47 13.46
CA ASN A 123 3.04 16.91 13.64
C ASN A 123 2.35 17.69 12.51
N ARG A 124 1.24 18.35 12.87
CA ARG A 124 0.43 19.19 11.99
C ARG A 124 1.24 20.17 11.12
N ARG A 125 2.34 20.75 11.62
CA ARG A 125 3.10 21.76 10.86
C ARG A 125 3.67 21.22 9.54
N ILE A 126 4.16 19.99 9.54
CA ILE A 126 4.73 19.36 8.33
C ILE A 126 3.61 18.80 7.45
N LYS A 127 2.54 18.27 8.04
CA LYS A 127 1.36 17.79 7.30
C LYS A 127 0.66 18.89 6.47
N PHE A 128 0.78 20.16 6.90
CA PHE A 128 0.28 21.32 6.15
C PHE A 128 1.35 21.98 5.27
N ASP A 129 2.61 21.52 5.31
CA ASP A 129 3.64 21.92 4.36
C ASP A 129 3.43 21.16 3.04
N ARG A 130 2.89 21.88 2.05
CA ARG A 130 2.56 21.31 0.74
C ARG A 130 3.80 20.83 -0.01
N ASP A 131 4.94 21.50 0.15
CA ASP A 131 6.16 21.14 -0.57
C ASP A 131 6.82 19.92 0.07
N ALA A 132 6.81 19.81 1.40
CA ALA A 132 7.23 18.60 2.09
C ALA A 132 6.36 17.40 1.69
N MET A 133 5.03 17.55 1.74
CA MET A 133 4.11 16.48 1.33
C MET A 133 4.27 16.08 -0.14
N LYS A 134 4.56 17.04 -1.03
CA LYS A 134 4.86 16.76 -2.44
C LYS A 134 6.13 15.93 -2.60
N ARG A 135 7.20 16.23 -1.85
CA ARG A 135 8.44 15.45 -1.88
C ARG A 135 8.22 14.02 -1.40
N ILE A 136 7.50 13.85 -0.29
CA ILE A 136 7.14 12.52 0.24
C ILE A 136 6.40 11.71 -0.83
N ARG A 137 5.33 12.27 -1.39
CA ARG A 137 4.50 11.58 -2.39
C ARG A 137 5.28 11.20 -3.65
N ARG A 138 6.16 12.08 -4.12
CA ARG A 138 7.02 11.81 -5.27
C ARG A 138 8.01 10.68 -4.97
N CYS A 139 8.59 10.64 -3.77
CA CYS A 139 9.47 9.55 -3.35
C CYS A 139 8.74 8.19 -3.39
N ILE A 140 7.53 8.15 -2.81
CA ILE A 140 6.69 6.94 -2.85
C ILE A 140 6.34 6.52 -4.28
N ASP A 141 5.96 7.47 -5.14
CA ASP A 141 5.71 7.20 -6.56
C ASP A 141 6.96 6.68 -7.28
N GLU A 142 8.15 7.25 -7.01
CA GLU A 142 9.42 6.76 -7.56
C GLU A 142 9.69 5.29 -7.21
N PHE A 143 9.40 4.85 -5.98
CA PHE A 143 9.48 3.43 -5.60
C PHE A 143 8.48 2.55 -6.35
N ILE A 144 7.25 3.03 -6.54
CA ILE A 144 6.24 2.31 -7.31
C ILE A 144 6.67 2.17 -8.78
N GLN A 145 7.15 3.26 -9.39
CA GLN A 145 7.64 3.22 -10.78
C GLN A 145 8.85 2.29 -10.94
N ARG A 146 9.72 2.23 -9.94
CA ARG A 146 10.84 1.29 -9.90
C ARG A 146 10.35 -0.16 -9.92
N GLY A 147 9.37 -0.49 -9.07
CA GLY A 147 8.72 -1.79 -9.10
C GLY A 147 8.11 -2.09 -10.48
N ASN A 148 7.33 -1.14 -11.03
CA ASN A 148 6.61 -1.36 -12.29
C ASN A 148 7.60 -1.64 -13.43
N THR A 149 8.74 -0.94 -13.44
CA THR A 149 9.79 -1.14 -14.43
C THR A 149 10.43 -2.53 -14.32
N ALA A 150 10.58 -3.06 -13.10
CA ALA A 150 11.10 -4.39 -12.87
C ALA A 150 10.14 -5.48 -13.40
N ASP A 151 8.82 -5.30 -13.20
CA ASP A 151 7.79 -6.21 -13.72
C ASP A 151 7.87 -6.38 -15.25
N PHE A 152 8.16 -5.29 -15.98
CA PHE A 152 8.32 -5.34 -17.44
C PHE A 152 9.63 -6.02 -17.89
N ALA A 153 10.68 -5.98 -17.06
CA ALA A 153 11.97 -6.58 -17.40
C ALA A 153 11.97 -8.11 -17.24
N THR A 154 11.06 -8.66 -16.42
CA THR A 154 11.00 -10.08 -16.08
C THR A 154 9.94 -10.87 -16.85
N THR A 155 9.08 -10.21 -17.63
CA THR A 155 8.05 -10.88 -18.45
C THR A 155 8.67 -11.41 -19.76
N PRO A 156 8.75 -12.74 -20.00
CA PRO A 156 9.17 -13.27 -21.30
C PRO A 156 8.12 -12.89 -22.35
N GLN A 157 8.59 -12.43 -23.53
CA GLN A 157 7.75 -12.26 -24.72
C GLN A 157 7.23 -13.61 -25.25
#